data_AF-A0A4Q2W7A8-F1
#
_entry.id   AF-A0A4Q2W7A8-F1
#
_cell.length_a   1.000
_cell.length_b   1.000
_cell.length_c   1.000
_cell.angle_alpha   90.00
_cell.angle_beta   90.00
_cell.angle_gamma   90.00
#
_symmetry.space_group_name_H-M   'P 1'
#
loop_
_entity.id
_entity.type
_entity.pdbx_description
1 polymer ?
#
loop_
_entity_poly.entity_id
_entity_poly.type
_entity_poly.pdbx_seq_one_letter_code
_entity_poly.pdbx_strand_id
1 'polypeptide(L)'
;MITFIVYAVVNGSLNPVVVSSSLAILYLLRVPTNWLPVSLSLAADAFQSIKRIEDFLLAEEVQAQPDITLAPAAKLSNASFTWESPPANEDSESRKDEEKKNRMPRAMRRQRAGHEKKGIETSDTEVLPVRDSDAPFSLSDISLECQRGELVGIIGSVGFVKTSLLIVLAGDMRQTGSILQFTADRAYCPQYAWIQNASVRDNITFGKSPPAALFQCSTRQRDIL
;
A
#
# COMPACT_ATOMS: atom_id res chain seq x y z
N MET A 1 12.60 -54.94 -3.14
CA MET A 1 13.80 -55.78 -2.92
C MET A 1 13.74 -56.48 -1.57
N ILE A 2 13.63 -55.75 -0.46
CA ILE A 2 13.45 -56.37 0.88
C ILE A 2 12.20 -57.27 0.95
N THR A 3 11.10 -56.86 0.31
CA THR A 3 9.87 -57.66 0.19
C THR A 3 10.06 -59.02 -0.50
N PHE A 4 10.94 -59.10 -1.50
CA PHE A 4 11.26 -60.35 -2.20
C PHE A 4 12.18 -61.25 -1.39
N ILE A 5 13.08 -60.66 -0.59
CA ILE A 5 13.95 -61.40 0.34
C ILE A 5 13.10 -62.05 1.43
N VAL A 6 12.14 -61.33 2.01
CA VAL A 6 11.22 -61.88 3.02
C VAL A 6 10.34 -62.98 2.43
N TYR A 7 9.81 -62.79 1.22
CA TYR A 7 9.01 -63.82 0.53
C TYR A 7 9.82 -65.10 0.25
N ALA A 8 11.09 -64.96 -0.13
CA ALA A 8 11.99 -66.09 -0.36
C ALA A 8 12.28 -66.87 0.93
N VAL A 9 12.48 -66.17 2.05
CA VAL A 9 12.74 -66.79 3.36
C VAL A 9 11.51 -67.52 3.90
N VAL A 10 10.30 -67.01 3.66
CA VAL A 10 9.05 -67.59 4.18
C VAL A 10 8.55 -68.78 3.35
N ASN A 11 8.65 -68.72 2.01
CA ASN A 11 8.05 -69.73 1.12
C ASN A 11 9.06 -70.71 0.50
N GLY A 12 10.36 -70.54 0.74
CA GLY A 12 11.42 -71.45 0.32
C GLY A 12 11.60 -71.61 -1.20
N SER A 13 10.73 -71.02 -2.03
CA SER A 13 10.80 -71.05 -3.49
C SER A 13 10.45 -69.68 -4.09
N LEU A 14 11.24 -69.25 -5.06
CA LEU A 14 11.07 -67.98 -5.78
C LEU A 14 10.51 -68.30 -7.16
N ASN A 15 9.20 -68.14 -7.34
CA ASN A 15 8.59 -68.27 -8.65
C ASN A 15 8.91 -67.02 -9.50
N PRO A 16 9.64 -67.15 -10.63
CA PRO A 16 10.07 -66.01 -11.43
C PRO A 16 8.90 -65.23 -12.03
N VAL A 17 7.76 -65.88 -12.28
CA VAL A 17 6.56 -65.24 -12.85
C VAL A 17 5.99 -64.23 -11.85
N VAL A 18 5.86 -64.61 -10.57
CA VAL A 18 5.31 -63.75 -9.53
C VAL A 18 6.25 -62.59 -9.21
N VAL A 19 7.57 -62.83 -9.18
CA VAL A 19 8.59 -61.80 -8.93
C VAL A 19 8.65 -60.79 -10.08
N SER A 20 8.59 -61.25 -11.33
CA SER A 20 8.63 -60.36 -12.50
C SER A 20 7.37 -59.47 -12.60
N SER A 21 6.18 -60.04 -12.39
CA SER A 21 4.92 -59.27 -12.42
C SER A 21 4.83 -58.25 -11.29
N SER A 22 5.28 -58.60 -10.08
CA SER A 22 5.27 -57.66 -8.95
C SER A 22 6.36 -56.57 -9.06
N LEU A 23 7.53 -56.87 -9.65
CA LEU A 23 8.53 -55.85 -9.99
C LEU A 23 7.96 -54.82 -10.98
N ALA A 24 7.20 -55.27 -11.99
CA ALA A 24 6.55 -54.38 -12.95
C ALA A 24 5.54 -53.43 -12.27
N ILE A 25 4.72 -53.94 -11.35
CA ILE A 25 3.77 -53.12 -10.57
C ILE A 25 4.51 -52.10 -9.68
N LEU A 26 5.60 -52.52 -9.01
CA LEU A 26 6.42 -51.61 -8.20
C LEU A 26 7.10 -50.52 -9.04
N TYR A 27 7.47 -50.84 -10.27
CA TYR A 27 8.03 -49.85 -11.20
C TYR A 27 6.98 -48.83 -11.66
N LEU A 28 5.75 -49.28 -11.95
CA LEU A 28 4.64 -48.41 -12.31
C LEU A 28 4.23 -47.48 -11.15
N LEU A 29 4.35 -47.94 -9.89
CA LEU A 29 4.02 -47.13 -8.71
C LEU A 29 5.03 -46.00 -8.45
N ARG A 30 6.25 -46.07 -9.01
CA ARG A 30 7.30 -45.07 -8.77
C ARG A 30 6.91 -43.67 -9.27
N VAL A 31 6.21 -43.59 -10.40
CA VAL A 31 5.76 -42.33 -10.98
C VAL A 31 4.78 -41.61 -10.04
N PRO A 32 3.62 -42.18 -9.65
CA PRO A 32 2.69 -41.50 -8.76
C PRO A 32 3.29 -41.23 -7.36
N THR A 33 4.15 -42.10 -6.82
CA THR A 33 4.81 -41.84 -5.54
C THR A 33 5.73 -40.63 -5.57
N ASN A 34 6.37 -40.35 -6.71
CA ASN A 34 7.21 -39.15 -6.87
C ASN A 34 6.39 -37.88 -7.10
N TRP A 35 5.25 -37.98 -7.78
CA TRP A 35 4.37 -36.83 -8.05
C TRP A 35 3.47 -36.46 -6.88
N LEU A 36 3.18 -37.40 -5.97
CA LEU A 36 2.29 -37.16 -4.84
C LEU A 36 2.78 -36.02 -3.92
N PRO A 37 4.05 -35.97 -3.48
CA PRO A 37 4.55 -34.84 -2.68
C PRO A 37 4.44 -33.51 -3.42
N VAL A 38 4.75 -33.51 -4.72
CA VAL A 38 4.69 -32.30 -5.56
C VAL A 38 3.25 -31.78 -5.65
N SER A 39 2.28 -32.67 -5.87
CA SER A 39 0.87 -32.28 -5.93
C SER A 39 0.36 -31.72 -4.59
N LEU A 40 0.84 -32.26 -3.46
CA LEU A 40 0.47 -31.77 -2.14
C LEU A 40 1.06 -30.37 -1.87
N SER A 41 2.32 -30.14 -2.25
CA SER A 41 2.93 -28.82 -2.18
C SER A 41 2.20 -27.81 -3.07
N LEU A 42 1.90 -28.17 -4.32
CA LEU A 42 1.16 -27.30 -5.24
C LEU A 42 -0.25 -26.97 -4.72
N ALA A 43 -0.93 -27.94 -4.10
CA ALA A 43 -2.21 -27.71 -3.46
C ALA A 43 -2.08 -26.71 -2.30
N ALA A 44 -1.07 -26.88 -1.43
CA ALA A 44 -0.81 -25.96 -0.31
C ALA A 44 -0.53 -24.53 -0.81
N ASP A 45 0.28 -24.36 -1.85
CA ASP A 45 0.58 -23.06 -2.47
C ASP A 45 -0.68 -22.44 -3.09
N ALA A 46 -1.51 -23.25 -3.75
CA ALA A 46 -2.78 -22.80 -4.31
C ALA A 46 -3.75 -22.32 -3.21
N PHE A 47 -3.87 -23.06 -2.10
CA PHE A 47 -4.71 -22.65 -0.98
C PHE A 47 -4.25 -21.32 -0.37
N GLN A 48 -2.94 -21.13 -0.22
CA GLN A 48 -2.41 -19.85 0.28
C GLN A 48 -2.64 -18.69 -0.70
N SER A 49 -2.57 -18.98 -2.01
CA SER A 49 -2.83 -17.97 -3.05
C SER A 49 -4.30 -17.57 -3.10
N ILE A 50 -5.22 -18.53 -2.92
CA ILE A 50 -6.66 -18.26 -2.85
C ILE A 50 -6.98 -17.35 -1.67
N LYS A 51 -6.41 -17.62 -0.49
CA LYS A 51 -6.59 -16.75 0.69
C LYS A 51 -6.16 -15.30 0.41
N ARG A 52 -5.01 -15.10 -0.24
CA ARG A 52 -4.55 -13.75 -0.59
C ARG A 52 -5.50 -13.04 -1.56
N ILE A 53 -6.10 -13.76 -2.50
CA ILE A 53 -7.08 -13.21 -3.44
C ILE A 53 -8.38 -12.88 -2.69
N GLU A 54 -8.81 -13.75 -1.78
CA GLU A 54 -9.98 -13.52 -0.92
C GLU A 54 -9.78 -12.27 -0.07
N ASP A 55 -8.64 -12.14 0.62
CA ASP A 55 -8.30 -10.96 1.43
C ASP A 55 -8.35 -9.67 0.60
N PHE A 56 -7.86 -9.73 -0.65
CA PHE A 56 -7.89 -8.59 -1.57
C PHE A 56 -9.31 -8.26 -2.05
N LEU A 57 -10.10 -9.27 -2.42
CA LEU A 57 -11.47 -9.08 -2.92
C LEU A 57 -12.45 -8.65 -1.83
N LEU A 58 -12.15 -8.97 -0.57
CA LEU A 58 -12.92 -8.53 0.60
C LEU A 58 -12.45 -7.17 1.16
N ALA A 59 -11.40 -6.57 0.60
CA ALA A 59 -10.91 -5.26 1.03
C ALA A 59 -11.96 -4.16 0.80
N GLU A 60 -11.87 -3.09 1.60
CA GLU A 60 -12.80 -1.95 1.53
C GLU A 60 -12.73 -1.29 0.14
N GLU A 61 -13.87 -1.24 -0.57
CA GLU A 61 -13.98 -0.53 -1.85
C GLU A 61 -14.31 0.95 -1.61
N VAL A 62 -13.68 1.83 -2.39
CA VAL A 62 -13.99 3.26 -2.39
C VAL A 62 -15.39 3.48 -2.97
N GLN A 63 -16.36 3.80 -2.11
CA GLN A 63 -17.72 4.11 -2.54
C GLN A 63 -17.78 5.49 -3.20
N ALA A 64 -17.80 5.51 -4.53
CA ALA A 64 -18.03 6.72 -5.31
C ALA A 64 -19.54 6.95 -5.51
N GLN A 65 -20.23 7.47 -4.50
CA GLN A 65 -21.62 7.90 -4.68
C GLN A 65 -21.68 9.43 -4.81
N PRO A 66 -21.82 9.98 -6.04
CA PRO A 66 -22.09 11.39 -6.21
C PRO A 66 -23.53 11.65 -5.75
N ASP A 67 -23.69 12.47 -4.72
CA ASP A 67 -25.01 12.91 -4.27
C ASP A 67 -25.49 14.01 -5.23
N ILE A 68 -26.30 13.62 -6.23
CA ILE A 68 -26.59 14.44 -7.41
C ILE A 68 -27.57 15.59 -7.09
N THR A 69 -27.96 15.80 -5.83
CA THR A 69 -29.24 16.46 -5.55
C THR A 69 -29.16 17.86 -4.95
N LEU A 70 -28.02 18.36 -4.43
CA LEU A 70 -28.00 19.73 -3.86
C LEU A 70 -26.66 20.47 -4.09
N ALA A 71 -26.74 21.74 -4.50
CA ALA A 71 -25.62 22.68 -4.62
C ALA A 71 -24.99 22.95 -3.24
N PRO A 72 -23.67 23.19 -3.10
CA PRO A 72 -22.67 23.78 -4.03
C PRO A 72 -21.82 22.75 -4.84
N ALA A 73 -20.83 23.20 -5.63
CA ALA A 73 -20.03 22.32 -6.51
C ALA A 73 -19.08 21.40 -5.73
N ALA A 74 -18.47 21.94 -4.67
CA ALA A 74 -17.70 21.21 -3.68
C ALA A 74 -17.97 21.85 -2.31
N LYS A 75 -18.41 21.05 -1.34
CA LYS A 75 -18.53 21.47 0.06
C LYS A 75 -17.73 20.54 0.94
N LEU A 76 -16.83 21.15 1.71
CA LEU A 76 -16.05 20.52 2.75
C LEU A 76 -16.34 21.27 4.05
N SER A 77 -16.82 20.58 5.08
CA SER A 77 -17.15 21.20 6.38
C SER A 77 -16.50 20.43 7.51
N ASN A 78 -15.44 20.96 8.12
CA ASN A 78 -14.68 20.35 9.22
C ASN A 78 -14.25 18.90 8.94
N ALA A 79 -13.75 18.65 7.73
CA ALA A 79 -13.40 17.30 7.31
C ALA A 79 -11.98 16.94 7.72
N SER A 80 -11.85 15.71 8.23
CA SER A 80 -10.57 15.11 8.59
C SER A 80 -10.28 13.91 7.70
N PHE A 81 -9.08 13.89 7.13
CA PHE A 81 -8.60 12.87 6.21
C PHE A 81 -7.31 12.27 6.72
N THR A 82 -7.14 10.98 6.51
CA THR A 82 -5.96 10.26 7.00
C THR A 82 -5.42 9.39 5.89
N TRP A 83 -4.11 9.40 5.69
CA TRP A 83 -3.48 8.40 4.82
C TRP A 83 -3.60 7.02 5.45
N GLU A 84 -3.93 6.03 4.62
CA GLU A 84 -3.91 4.66 5.06
C GLU A 84 -2.46 4.26 5.39
N SER A 85 -2.22 3.99 6.66
CA SER A 85 -1.01 3.29 7.10
C SER A 85 -1.32 1.80 7.14
N PRO A 86 -0.34 0.93 6.79
CA PRO A 86 -0.44 -0.48 7.13
C PRO A 86 -0.77 -0.60 8.62
N PRO A 87 -1.63 -1.55 9.03
CA PRO A 87 -1.93 -1.75 10.44
C PRO A 87 -0.60 -1.86 11.20
N ALA A 88 -0.45 -1.05 12.25
CA ALA A 88 0.68 -1.15 13.16
C ALA A 88 0.65 -2.58 13.69
N ASN A 89 1.58 -3.43 13.24
CA ASN A 89 1.69 -4.79 13.74
C ASN A 89 1.80 -4.71 15.26
N GLU A 90 0.84 -5.30 15.97
CA GLU A 90 0.82 -5.47 17.43
C GLU A 90 2.10 -6.16 17.94
N ASP A 91 2.89 -6.77 17.04
CA ASP A 91 4.20 -7.37 17.31
C ASP A 91 5.29 -6.36 17.71
N SER A 92 5.11 -5.06 17.45
CA SER A 92 6.13 -4.03 17.70
C SER A 92 6.21 -3.57 19.16
N GLU A 93 5.17 -3.80 19.98
CA GLU A 93 5.24 -3.53 21.43
C GLU A 93 6.15 -4.53 22.16
N SER A 94 6.17 -5.79 21.72
CA SER A 94 6.98 -6.85 22.37
C SER A 94 8.50 -6.65 22.26
N ARG A 95 8.98 -5.84 21.31
CA ARG A 95 10.42 -5.56 21.13
C ARG A 95 10.94 -4.39 21.95
N LYS A 96 10.07 -3.47 22.39
CA LYS A 96 10.50 -2.27 23.14
C LYS A 96 10.87 -2.57 24.60
N ASP A 97 10.36 -3.67 25.18
CA ASP A 97 10.64 -4.05 26.57
C ASP A 97 11.99 -4.77 26.76
N GLU A 98 12.50 -5.48 25.75
CA GLU A 98 13.80 -6.16 25.87
C GLU A 98 14.99 -5.19 25.80
N GLU A 99 14.87 -4.08 25.08
CA GLU A 99 16.00 -3.16 24.86
C GLU A 99 16.29 -2.27 26.09
N LYS A 100 15.31 -2.07 26.98
CA LYS A 100 15.49 -1.31 28.23
C LYS A 100 16.25 -2.07 29.33
N LYS A 101 16.35 -3.40 29.25
CA LYS A 101 16.96 -4.21 30.31
C LYS A 101 18.50 -4.28 30.23
N ASN A 102 19.11 -3.87 29.13
CA ASN A 102 20.54 -4.11 28.86
C ASN A 102 21.47 -2.89 28.97
N ARG A 103 21.05 -1.78 29.61
CA ARG A 103 21.93 -0.62 29.86
C ARG A 103 22.36 -0.55 31.33
N MET A 104 23.55 -1.09 31.63
CA MET A 104 24.23 -0.90 32.92
C MET A 104 24.63 0.57 33.14
N PRO A 105 24.60 1.11 34.37
CA PRO A 105 24.99 2.50 34.64
C PRO A 105 26.52 2.65 34.70
N ARG A 106 27.09 3.46 33.78
CA ARG A 106 28.49 3.93 33.84
C ARG A 106 28.62 5.06 34.86
N ALA A 107 28.79 4.72 36.13
CA ALA A 107 29.39 5.61 37.10
C ALA A 107 30.92 5.38 37.13
N MET A 108 31.68 6.47 37.23
CA MET A 108 33.09 6.53 37.60
C MET A 108 34.13 6.34 36.47
N ARG A 109 34.34 7.39 35.65
CA ARG A 109 35.70 7.75 35.21
C ARG A 109 35.83 9.21 34.80
N ARG A 110 36.74 9.90 35.50
CA ARG A 110 37.55 11.08 35.12
C ARG A 110 37.18 12.41 35.80
N GLN A 111 37.89 12.66 36.90
CA GLN A 111 38.49 13.98 37.18
C GLN A 111 39.55 14.30 36.12
N ARG A 112 39.52 15.54 35.60
CA ARG A 112 40.68 16.47 35.53
C ARG A 112 40.29 17.80 34.84
N ALA A 113 40.44 18.88 35.62
CA ALA A 113 40.91 20.23 35.29
C ALA A 113 40.18 21.13 34.26
N GLY A 114 39.62 22.24 34.75
CA GLY A 114 40.21 23.58 34.48
C GLY A 114 39.45 24.57 33.58
N HIS A 115 39.15 25.75 34.15
CA HIS A 115 38.96 27.09 33.56
C HIS A 115 37.63 27.52 32.86
N GLU A 116 36.86 28.30 33.65
CA GLU A 116 36.45 29.72 33.46
C GLU A 116 35.78 30.30 32.19
N LYS A 117 34.70 31.04 32.50
CA LYS A 117 34.16 32.32 31.98
C LYS A 117 33.14 32.35 30.82
N LYS A 118 31.90 32.64 31.26
CA LYS A 118 30.99 33.78 30.92
C LYS A 118 30.61 34.07 29.46
N GLY A 119 29.29 34.17 29.25
CA GLY A 119 28.64 34.95 28.18
C GLY A 119 27.25 34.39 27.84
N ILE A 120 26.20 34.77 28.58
CA ILE A 120 25.13 35.73 28.18
C ILE A 120 23.98 35.05 27.43
N GLU A 121 22.78 35.30 27.99
CA GLU A 121 21.45 34.87 27.59
C GLU A 121 20.97 35.49 26.27
N THR A 122 20.24 34.72 25.47
CA THR A 122 19.05 35.12 24.67
C THR A 122 18.34 33.80 24.29
N SER A 123 17.32 33.39 25.04
CA SER A 123 15.89 33.62 24.74
C SER A 123 15.44 33.09 23.37
N ASP A 124 14.55 32.10 23.45
CA ASP A 124 13.58 31.67 22.44
C ASP A 124 14.05 30.64 21.39
N THR A 125 14.42 29.46 21.88
CA THR A 125 14.13 28.22 21.12
C THR A 125 12.77 27.72 21.59
N GLU A 126 11.71 28.06 20.83
CA GLU A 126 10.44 27.35 20.95
C GLU A 126 10.72 25.86 20.73
N VAL A 127 10.58 25.10 21.81
CA VAL A 127 10.62 23.64 21.79
C VAL A 127 9.39 23.19 21.02
N LEU A 128 9.58 22.89 19.73
CA LEU A 128 8.60 22.13 18.95
C LEU A 128 8.26 20.86 19.74
N PRO A 129 6.98 20.57 20.03
CA PRO A 129 6.62 19.36 20.73
C PRO A 129 7.03 18.16 19.87
N VAL A 130 7.70 17.23 20.56
CA VAL A 130 8.04 15.89 20.08
C VAL A 130 6.82 15.31 19.38
N ARG A 131 6.90 15.12 18.06
CA ARG A 131 5.84 14.44 17.29
C ARG A 131 5.84 12.98 17.72
N ASP A 132 4.73 12.53 18.28
CA ASP A 132 4.43 11.10 18.46
C ASP A 132 4.56 10.41 17.10
N SER A 133 5.69 9.72 16.93
CA SER A 133 6.03 8.96 15.73
C SER A 133 5.35 7.61 15.81
N ASP A 134 4.16 7.53 15.21
CA ASP A 134 3.54 6.31 14.64
C ASP A 134 2.15 6.62 14.03
N ALA A 135 1.62 7.85 14.20
CA ALA A 135 0.35 8.24 13.61
C ALA A 135 0.48 8.52 12.09
N PRO A 136 -0.44 8.00 11.25
CA PRO A 136 -0.53 8.35 9.84
C PRO A 136 -0.69 9.85 9.66
N PHE A 137 -0.17 10.37 8.55
CA PHE A 137 -0.38 11.77 8.20
C PHE A 137 -1.89 12.04 8.03
N SER A 138 -2.39 12.97 8.84
CA SER A 138 -3.77 13.41 8.81
C SER A 138 -3.89 14.90 8.52
N LEU A 139 -4.93 15.23 7.79
CA LEU A 139 -5.44 16.57 7.56
C LEU A 139 -6.66 16.74 8.43
N SER A 140 -6.71 17.77 9.27
CA SER A 140 -7.85 18.04 10.15
C SER A 140 -8.45 19.42 9.88
N ASP A 141 -9.75 19.54 10.20
CA ASP A 141 -10.47 20.82 10.31
C ASP A 141 -10.45 21.69 9.04
N ILE A 142 -10.50 21.06 7.87
CA ILE A 142 -10.56 21.80 6.61
C ILE A 142 -12.02 22.11 6.27
N SER A 143 -12.31 23.39 6.06
CA SER A 143 -13.60 23.88 5.57
C SER A 143 -13.39 24.70 4.30
N LEU A 144 -14.02 24.27 3.22
CA LEU A 144 -13.94 24.91 1.90
C LEU A 144 -15.28 24.77 1.20
N GLU A 145 -15.79 25.88 0.67
CA GLU A 145 -16.99 25.92 -0.14
C GLU A 145 -16.65 26.56 -1.48
N CYS A 146 -16.98 25.89 -2.58
CA CYS A 146 -16.72 26.36 -3.93
C CYS A 146 -18.02 26.32 -4.74
N GLN A 147 -18.40 27.46 -5.32
CA GLN A 147 -19.58 27.56 -6.17
C GLN A 147 -19.26 27.18 -7.62
N ARG A 148 -20.29 26.87 -8.41
CA ARG A 148 -20.10 26.56 -9.84
C ARG A 148 -19.65 27.82 -10.59
N GLY A 149 -18.58 27.69 -11.37
CA GLY A 149 -18.03 28.79 -12.19
C GLY A 149 -16.95 29.63 -11.51
N GLU A 150 -16.56 29.28 -10.27
CA GLU A 150 -15.47 29.95 -9.56
C GLU A 150 -14.11 29.30 -9.82
N LEU A 151 -13.06 30.12 -9.90
CA LEU A 151 -11.67 29.67 -9.94
C LEU A 151 -11.02 29.92 -8.59
N VAL A 152 -10.76 28.85 -7.84
CA VAL A 152 -10.13 28.90 -6.52
C VAL A 152 -8.65 28.49 -6.62
N GLY A 153 -7.75 29.32 -6.09
CA GLY A 153 -6.32 29.04 -6.04
C GLY A 153 -5.85 28.71 -4.62
N ILE A 154 -5.15 27.60 -4.44
CA ILE A 154 -4.54 27.20 -3.16
C ILE A 154 -3.05 27.60 -3.17
N ILE A 155 -2.67 28.53 -2.29
CA ILE A 155 -1.31 29.08 -2.19
C ILE A 155 -0.74 28.76 -0.80
N GLY A 156 0.59 28.66 -0.70
CA GLY A 156 1.30 28.26 0.52
C GLY A 156 2.76 27.92 0.26
N SER A 157 3.52 27.58 1.31
CA SER A 157 4.92 27.14 1.16
C SER A 157 5.01 25.72 0.58
N VAL A 158 6.19 25.33 0.11
CA VAL A 158 6.50 23.95 -0.28
C VAL A 158 6.47 23.07 0.98
N GLY A 159 5.83 21.90 0.90
CA GLY A 159 5.71 20.96 2.04
C GLY A 159 4.49 21.18 2.96
N PHE A 160 3.67 22.20 2.68
CA PHE A 160 2.49 22.56 3.49
C PHE A 160 1.18 21.87 3.06
N VAL A 161 1.26 20.71 2.40
CA VAL A 161 0.10 19.80 2.17
C VAL A 161 -0.85 20.17 1.00
N LYS A 162 -0.48 21.12 0.13
CA LYS A 162 -1.34 21.48 -1.04
C LYS A 162 -1.69 20.29 -1.92
N THR A 163 -0.69 19.46 -2.24
CA THR A 163 -0.89 18.27 -3.06
C THR A 163 -1.82 17.30 -2.37
N SER A 164 -1.68 17.06 -1.06
CA SER A 164 -2.58 16.17 -0.33
C SER A 164 -4.00 16.74 -0.24
N LEU A 165 -4.18 18.05 -0.15
CA LEU A 165 -5.52 18.67 -0.24
C LEU A 165 -6.18 18.42 -1.60
N LEU A 166 -5.43 18.47 -2.71
CA LEU A 166 -5.96 18.12 -4.03
C LEU A 166 -6.31 16.64 -4.16
N ILE A 167 -5.53 15.76 -3.52
CA ILE A 167 -5.78 14.31 -3.47
C ILE A 167 -7.05 14.02 -2.65
N VAL A 168 -7.25 14.72 -1.53
CA VAL A 168 -8.51 14.70 -0.77
C VAL A 168 -9.70 15.07 -1.67
N LEU A 169 -9.57 16.15 -2.47
CA LEU A 169 -10.63 16.57 -3.38
C LEU A 169 -10.82 15.59 -4.56
N ALA A 170 -9.77 14.90 -4.98
CA ALA A 170 -9.86 13.80 -5.96
C ALA A 170 -10.60 12.57 -5.39
N GLY A 171 -10.59 12.40 -4.06
CA GLY A 171 -11.26 11.31 -3.36
C GLY A 171 -10.34 10.12 -3.04
N ASP A 172 -9.02 10.30 -3.14
CA ASP A 172 -8.05 9.21 -2.94
C ASP A 172 -7.64 9.03 -1.46
N MET A 173 -8.00 9.97 -0.57
CA MET A 173 -7.73 9.87 0.87
C MET A 173 -8.98 9.44 1.64
N ARG A 174 -8.81 8.55 2.61
CA ARG A 174 -9.88 8.10 3.50
C ARG A 174 -10.38 9.24 4.36
N GLN A 175 -11.70 9.42 4.38
CA GLN A 175 -12.39 10.35 5.26
C GLN A 175 -12.66 9.67 6.60
N THR A 176 -12.15 10.26 7.69
CA THR A 176 -12.35 9.74 9.06
C THR A 176 -13.47 10.48 9.80
N GLY A 177 -13.93 11.61 9.26
CA GLY A 177 -14.89 12.51 9.90
C GLY A 177 -16.06 12.95 9.02
N SER A 178 -16.37 14.25 9.04
CA SER A 178 -17.52 14.87 8.37
C SER A 178 -17.56 14.63 6.86
N ILE A 179 -18.67 14.99 6.20
CA ILE A 179 -18.98 14.63 4.81
C ILE A 179 -18.32 15.58 3.80
N LEU A 180 -17.70 15.00 2.77
CA LEU A 180 -17.27 15.70 1.56
C LEU A 180 -18.36 15.51 0.50
N GLN A 181 -18.98 16.60 0.06
CA GLN A 181 -20.05 16.56 -0.93
C GLN A 181 -19.56 17.14 -2.25
N PHE A 182 -19.66 16.32 -3.30
CA PHE A 182 -19.41 16.72 -4.69
C PHE A 182 -20.65 16.49 -5.53
N THR A 183 -21.02 17.50 -6.30
CA THR A 183 -22.23 17.49 -7.14
C THR A 183 -21.87 17.48 -8.64
N ALA A 184 -20.61 17.23 -9.01
CA ALA A 184 -20.12 17.34 -10.40
C ALA A 184 -19.08 16.28 -10.78
N ASP A 185 -18.96 16.04 -12.09
CA ASP A 185 -17.84 15.29 -12.68
C ASP A 185 -16.51 15.99 -12.37
N ARG A 186 -15.51 15.20 -11.98
CA ARG A 186 -14.19 15.71 -11.57
C ARG A 186 -13.15 15.35 -12.62
N ALA A 187 -12.26 16.29 -12.91
CA ALA A 187 -11.04 16.06 -13.66
C ALA A 187 -9.86 16.33 -12.73
N TYR A 188 -8.91 15.40 -12.68
CA TYR A 188 -7.72 15.51 -11.85
C TYR A 188 -6.48 15.54 -12.72
N CYS A 189 -5.60 16.52 -12.49
CA CYS A 189 -4.28 16.58 -13.12
C CYS A 189 -3.23 16.36 -12.01
N PRO A 190 -2.54 15.20 -12.00
CA PRO A 190 -1.51 14.94 -11.01
C PRO A 190 -0.30 15.88 -11.19
N GLN A 191 0.46 16.07 -10.12
CA GLN A 191 1.71 16.83 -10.14
C GLN A 191 2.75 16.21 -11.09
N TYR A 192 2.78 14.87 -11.16
CA TYR A 192 3.59 14.13 -12.11
C TYR A 192 2.70 13.60 -13.22
N ALA A 193 2.98 14.00 -14.46
CA ALA A 193 2.21 13.55 -15.61
C ALA A 193 2.38 12.05 -15.84
N TRP A 194 1.26 11.33 -15.98
CA TRP A 194 1.23 9.94 -16.42
C TRP A 194 0.88 9.90 -17.91
N ILE A 195 1.77 9.30 -18.71
CA ILE A 195 1.59 9.18 -20.17
C ILE A 195 1.38 7.71 -20.49
N GLN A 196 0.24 7.40 -21.11
CA GLN A 196 -0.08 6.08 -21.64
C GLN A 196 0.85 5.74 -22.79
N ASN A 197 1.20 4.45 -22.91
CA ASN A 197 1.91 3.92 -24.08
C ASN A 197 0.95 3.86 -25.29
N ALA A 198 0.62 5.04 -25.81
CA ALA A 198 -0.32 5.28 -26.90
C ALA A 198 0.07 6.57 -27.65
N SER A 199 -0.68 6.91 -28.71
CA SER A 199 -0.39 8.16 -29.43
C SER A 199 -0.63 9.39 -28.54
N VAL A 200 -0.02 10.52 -28.89
CA VAL A 200 -0.26 11.80 -28.20
C VAL A 200 -1.74 12.17 -28.25
N ARG A 201 -2.43 11.86 -29.36
CA ARG A 201 -3.87 12.10 -29.49
C ARG A 201 -4.67 11.28 -28.50
N ASP A 202 -4.33 10.00 -28.33
CA ASP A 202 -5.05 9.09 -27.43
C ASP A 202 -4.84 9.46 -25.97
N ASN A 203 -3.63 9.92 -25.64
CA ASN A 203 -3.33 10.49 -24.33
C ASN A 203 -4.13 11.76 -24.01
N ILE A 204 -4.58 12.51 -25.03
CA ILE A 204 -5.41 13.72 -24.83
C ILE A 204 -6.89 13.36 -24.83
N THR A 205 -7.35 12.45 -25.71
CA THR A 205 -8.77 12.07 -25.79
C THR A 205 -9.20 11.16 -24.66
N PHE A 206 -8.29 10.40 -24.03
CA PHE A 206 -8.61 9.37 -23.04
C PHE A 206 -9.75 8.45 -23.52
N GLY A 207 -9.68 8.02 -24.79
CA GLY A 207 -10.67 7.12 -25.40
C GLY A 207 -12.00 7.78 -25.84
N LYS A 208 -12.21 9.08 -25.59
CA LYS A 208 -13.39 9.80 -26.09
C LYS A 208 -13.22 10.15 -27.57
N SER A 209 -14.31 10.16 -28.34
CA SER A 209 -14.27 10.61 -29.74
C SER A 209 -13.82 12.07 -29.79
N PRO A 210 -12.82 12.44 -30.60
CA PRO A 210 -12.32 13.81 -30.62
C PRO A 210 -13.41 14.77 -31.14
N PRO A 211 -13.85 15.78 -30.34
CA PRO A 211 -14.65 16.85 -30.89
C PRO A 211 -13.78 17.67 -31.83
N ALA A 212 -14.16 17.75 -33.11
CA ALA A 212 -13.36 18.31 -34.19
C ALA A 212 -12.88 19.76 -33.93
N ALA A 213 -13.59 20.54 -33.11
CA ALA A 213 -13.29 21.95 -32.84
C ALA A 213 -12.32 22.21 -31.65
N LEU A 214 -12.29 21.35 -30.62
CA LEU A 214 -11.51 21.63 -29.40
C LEU A 214 -10.04 21.21 -29.53
N PHE A 215 -9.74 20.21 -30.36
CA PHE A 215 -8.38 19.72 -30.59
C PHE A 215 -7.47 20.75 -31.26
N GLN A 216 -8.02 21.58 -32.14
CA GLN A 216 -7.26 22.65 -32.80
C GLN A 216 -6.99 23.81 -31.85
N CYS A 217 -7.88 24.09 -30.89
CA CYS A 217 -7.69 25.20 -29.95
C CYS A 217 -6.57 24.91 -28.94
N SER A 218 -6.47 23.67 -28.42
CA SER A 218 -5.42 23.28 -27.45
C SER A 218 -4.04 23.10 -28.08
N THR A 219 -3.96 22.75 -29.36
CA THR A 219 -2.67 22.54 -30.07
C THR A 219 -2.09 23.82 -30.67
N ARG A 220 -2.93 24.82 -30.98
CA ARG A 220 -2.51 26.11 -31.55
C ARG A 220 -1.79 27.03 -30.55
N GLN A 221 -1.85 26.72 -29.26
CA GLN A 221 -1.17 27.50 -28.22
C GLN A 221 0.35 27.26 -28.15
N ARG A 222 0.89 26.32 -28.93
CA ARG A 222 2.34 26.07 -29.05
C ARG A 222 3.08 27.05 -29.97
N ASP A 223 2.38 27.86 -30.76
CA ASP A 223 3.04 28.80 -31.69
C ASP A 223 3.35 30.18 -31.06
N ILE A 224 3.26 30.31 -29.73
CA ILE A 224 3.47 31.58 -28.99
C ILE A 224 4.60 31.48 -27.94
N LEU A 225 5.45 30.45 -28.00
CA LEU A 225 6.71 30.41 -27.22
C LEU A 225 7.91 30.22 -28.15
#